data_AF-A0A0Z8FZW4-F1
#
_entry.id   AF-A0A0Z8FZW4-F1
#
_cell.length_a   1.000
_cell.length_b   1.000
_cell.length_c   1.000
_cell.angle_alpha   90.00
_cell.angle_beta   90.00
_cell.angle_gamma   90.00
#
_symmetry.space_group_name_H-M   'P 1'
#
loop_
_entity.id
_entity.type
_entity.pdbx_description
1 polymer ?
#
loop_
_entity_poly.entity_id
_entity_poly.type
_entity_poly.pdbx_seq_one_letter_code
_entity_poly.pdbx_strand_id
1 'polypeptide(L)'
;MVEMRYFDKYAQLIYTGKIRICKLTMKSIRRVERYKEQYIFKQEEADKRLEFIEEECSNTKGLAGKLRLALPQKVWLETTWGFYHTVEVTKTNPDTLEEYTDYEERRLIHEVPIIVPRGTGKTTLGSAIGEVGQIIDGEWGADIQLLAYSREQAGYLFNASRAMLSNEESLLHYMREADILRSTKQGILYETTNSLMSIKTSDYESLDGTNAHYNIFDEVHTYDDDFIKVVNDGSSRKRKNWITWYISTNGTKRDKLFDKYYNIWVDILDDKIINDSVMPWIYQLDDVSEIHDPDMWQKAMPLLGITTEKETIARDIEMSKNDPAQQAELMAKTFNLPVNNYLAYFSNEECRGWTDKFDKSLFVGNDERSARCVLGVDLSDVNDICSVSFMVVRGEERQYLNKKFMPRHTIEGLPKELRDKYAEWELSGQIHVHELDYNDQAYIFEELRQFMSENKILPVAVGYDRWNSKELIRLFNDYYGDICHDIPQTVKSLSNPLKVYKEKAKMGKIIFDDPVATWNHANVRVKIDANNNVFPNKEKAKEKIDVFASQLDAFICYENFKEDLSYYFD
;
A
#
# COMPACT_ATOMS: atom_id res chain seq x y z
N MET A 1 -32.95 -16.75 -13.93
CA MET A 1 -31.56 -16.73 -13.45
C MET A 1 -31.28 -18.05 -12.77
N VAL A 2 -30.09 -18.63 -12.97
CA VAL A 2 -29.68 -19.84 -12.26
C VAL A 2 -29.64 -19.58 -10.75
N GLU A 3 -29.95 -20.55 -9.90
CA GLU A 3 -29.83 -20.44 -8.45
C GLU A 3 -28.47 -20.97 -8.01
N MET A 4 -27.75 -20.19 -7.19
CA MET A 4 -26.44 -20.56 -6.62
C MET A 4 -26.54 -20.64 -5.11
N ARG A 5 -26.12 -21.76 -4.51
CA ARG A 5 -26.35 -22.06 -3.09
C ARG A 5 -25.69 -21.04 -2.16
N TYR A 6 -24.45 -20.64 -2.43
CA TYR A 6 -23.69 -19.77 -1.52
C TYR A 6 -23.67 -18.32 -1.98
N PHE A 7 -23.50 -18.07 -3.28
CA PHE A 7 -23.48 -16.74 -3.87
C PHE A 7 -24.78 -15.99 -3.62
N ASP A 8 -25.96 -16.60 -3.85
CA ASP A 8 -27.23 -15.88 -3.71
C ASP A 8 -27.49 -15.50 -2.25
N LYS A 9 -27.10 -16.37 -1.31
CA LYS A 9 -27.12 -16.06 0.13
C LYS A 9 -26.21 -14.89 0.47
N TYR A 10 -24.99 -14.87 -0.07
CA TYR A 10 -24.04 -13.78 0.19
C TYR A 10 -24.49 -12.46 -0.43
N ALA A 11 -24.96 -12.47 -1.67
CA ALA A 11 -25.52 -11.31 -2.36
C ALA A 11 -26.72 -10.73 -1.59
N GLN A 12 -27.62 -11.58 -1.09
CA GLN A 12 -28.74 -11.13 -0.27
C GLN A 12 -28.26 -10.43 1.02
N LEU A 13 -27.24 -10.96 1.71
CA LEU A 13 -26.68 -10.33 2.90
C LEU A 13 -26.03 -8.97 2.60
N ILE A 14 -25.43 -8.82 1.43
CA ILE A 14 -24.87 -7.55 0.95
C ILE A 14 -26.00 -6.55 0.66
N TYR A 15 -27.00 -6.93 -0.13
CA TYR A 15 -28.09 -6.03 -0.52
C TYR A 15 -29.00 -5.61 0.63
N THR A 16 -29.10 -6.45 1.67
CA THR A 16 -29.80 -6.10 2.92
C THR A 16 -28.95 -5.27 3.88
N GLY A 17 -27.69 -4.99 3.54
CA GLY A 17 -26.76 -4.20 4.36
C GLY A 17 -26.18 -4.94 5.57
N LYS A 18 -26.42 -6.26 5.69
CA LYS A 18 -25.85 -7.08 6.77
C LYS A 18 -24.34 -7.32 6.63
N ILE A 19 -23.83 -7.31 5.39
CA ILE A 19 -22.41 -7.40 5.09
C ILE A 19 -22.01 -6.16 4.30
N ARG A 20 -21.00 -5.44 4.79
CA ARG A 20 -20.39 -4.33 4.06
C ARG A 20 -19.23 -4.84 3.22
N ILE A 21 -19.20 -4.46 1.95
CA ILE A 21 -18.14 -4.78 1.00
C ILE A 21 -17.61 -3.52 0.33
N CYS A 22 -16.38 -3.57 -0.18
CA CYS A 22 -15.81 -2.45 -0.93
C CYS A 22 -16.36 -2.37 -2.36
N LYS A 23 -16.07 -1.25 -3.04
CA LYS A 23 -16.50 -1.00 -4.42
C LYS A 23 -16.00 -2.07 -5.39
N LEU A 24 -14.78 -2.58 -5.21
CA LEU A 24 -14.20 -3.61 -6.09
C LEU A 24 -14.89 -4.96 -5.88
N THR A 25 -15.11 -5.39 -4.63
CA THR A 25 -15.87 -6.62 -4.36
C THR A 25 -17.30 -6.53 -4.92
N MET A 26 -17.94 -5.36 -4.83
CA MET A 26 -19.28 -5.15 -5.41
C MET A 26 -19.28 -5.35 -6.93
N LYS A 27 -18.19 -5.01 -7.62
CA LYS A 27 -18.04 -5.28 -9.06
C LYS A 27 -17.91 -6.78 -9.33
N SER A 28 -17.19 -7.52 -8.49
CA SER A 28 -17.14 -8.99 -8.56
C SER A 28 -18.54 -9.60 -8.40
N ILE A 29 -19.35 -9.11 -7.45
CA ILE A 29 -20.75 -9.56 -7.26
C ILE A 29 -21.57 -9.37 -8.54
N ARG A 30 -21.55 -8.16 -9.11
CA ARG A 30 -22.27 -7.85 -10.36
C ARG A 30 -21.79 -8.69 -11.54
N ARG A 31 -20.49 -9.00 -11.59
CA ARG A 31 -19.90 -9.88 -12.60
C ARG A 31 -20.44 -11.29 -12.51
N VAL A 32 -20.55 -11.85 -11.30
CA VAL A 32 -21.17 -13.16 -11.09
C VAL A 32 -22.66 -13.14 -11.46
N GLU A 33 -23.40 -12.09 -11.11
CA GLU A 33 -24.81 -11.93 -11.55
C GLU A 33 -24.93 -11.97 -13.07
N ARG A 34 -24.04 -11.27 -13.79
CA ARG A 34 -23.97 -11.34 -15.25
C ARG A 34 -23.66 -12.77 -15.74
N TYR A 35 -22.74 -13.48 -15.08
CA TYR A 35 -22.40 -14.84 -15.48
C TYR A 35 -23.60 -15.79 -15.36
N LYS A 36 -24.45 -15.60 -14.35
CA LYS A 36 -25.70 -16.37 -14.17
C LYS A 36 -26.70 -16.19 -15.30
N GLU A 37 -26.57 -15.13 -16.10
CA GLU A 37 -27.41 -14.86 -17.27
C GLU A 37 -26.79 -15.38 -18.57
N GLN A 38 -25.46 -15.50 -18.64
CA GLN A 38 -24.72 -15.74 -19.88
C GLN A 38 -24.12 -17.14 -20.01
N TYR A 39 -23.86 -17.81 -18.88
CA TYR A 39 -23.09 -19.05 -18.84
C TYR A 39 -23.84 -20.19 -18.16
N ILE A 40 -23.35 -21.40 -18.40
CA ILE A 40 -23.88 -22.62 -17.81
C ILE A 40 -23.32 -22.72 -16.38
N PHE A 41 -24.18 -22.85 -15.38
CA PHE A 41 -23.75 -23.06 -14.00
C PHE A 41 -24.15 -24.44 -13.49
N LYS A 42 -23.19 -25.14 -12.87
CA LYS A 42 -23.33 -26.51 -12.35
C LYS A 42 -23.01 -26.52 -10.85
N GLN A 43 -24.06 -26.49 -10.02
CA GLN A 43 -23.91 -26.48 -8.56
C GLN A 43 -23.20 -27.74 -8.05
N GLU A 44 -23.48 -28.90 -8.65
CA GLU A 44 -22.86 -30.20 -8.28
C GLU A 44 -21.33 -30.21 -8.46
N GLU A 45 -20.82 -29.49 -9.45
CA GLU A 45 -19.39 -29.33 -9.66
C GLU A 45 -18.75 -28.49 -8.54
N ALA A 46 -19.41 -27.43 -8.09
CA ALA A 46 -18.93 -26.66 -6.94
C ALA A 46 -19.03 -27.47 -5.63
N ASP A 47 -20.17 -28.11 -5.39
CA ASP A 47 -20.48 -28.79 -4.13
C ASP A 47 -19.52 -29.94 -3.84
N LYS A 48 -19.24 -30.82 -4.80
CA LYS A 48 -18.34 -31.98 -4.57
C LYS A 48 -16.94 -31.56 -4.12
N ARG A 49 -16.47 -30.39 -4.57
CA ARG A 49 -15.16 -29.83 -4.22
C ARG A 49 -15.18 -29.14 -2.86
N LEU A 50 -16.25 -28.39 -2.58
CA LEU A 50 -16.49 -27.75 -1.28
C LEU A 50 -16.66 -28.78 -0.16
N GLU A 51 -17.45 -29.84 -0.40
CA GLU A 51 -17.68 -30.94 0.54
C GLU A 51 -16.38 -31.67 0.85
N PHE A 52 -15.56 -31.98 -0.17
CA PHE A 52 -14.24 -32.56 0.05
C PHE A 52 -13.36 -31.69 0.95
N ILE A 53 -13.34 -30.37 0.73
CA ILE A 53 -12.56 -29.47 1.60
C ILE A 53 -13.08 -29.50 3.04
N GLU A 54 -14.40 -29.42 3.24
CA GLU A 54 -14.96 -29.34 4.59
C GLU A 54 -14.97 -30.67 5.35
N GLU A 55 -14.95 -31.80 4.65
CA GLU A 55 -14.99 -33.13 5.25
C GLU A 55 -13.60 -33.78 5.38
N GLU A 56 -12.69 -33.53 4.43
CA GLU A 56 -11.41 -34.25 4.34
C GLU A 56 -10.19 -33.39 4.68
N CYS A 57 -10.24 -32.08 4.44
CA CYS A 57 -9.14 -31.18 4.78
C CYS A 57 -9.23 -30.71 6.24
N SER A 58 -8.08 -30.42 6.85
CA SER A 58 -7.97 -30.01 8.25
C SER A 58 -7.11 -28.76 8.42
N ASN A 59 -7.33 -28.04 9.52
CA ASN A 59 -6.44 -26.97 9.94
C ASN A 59 -5.07 -27.55 10.31
N THR A 60 -4.01 -26.98 9.73
CA THR A 60 -2.64 -27.50 9.85
C THR A 60 -1.80 -26.76 10.88
N LYS A 61 -2.27 -25.58 11.31
CA LYS A 61 -1.66 -24.74 12.35
C LYS A 61 -2.78 -24.04 13.13
N GLY A 62 -2.60 -23.93 14.45
CA GLY A 62 -3.61 -23.33 15.34
C GLY A 62 -4.63 -24.35 15.84
N LEU A 63 -5.92 -24.04 15.71
CA LEU A 63 -7.02 -24.83 16.27
C LEU A 63 -7.21 -26.11 15.46
N ALA A 64 -6.99 -27.27 16.09
CA ALA A 64 -7.12 -28.58 15.45
C ALA A 64 -8.57 -28.86 15.02
N GLY A 65 -8.74 -29.56 13.90
CA GLY A 65 -10.05 -29.98 13.40
C GLY A 65 -10.21 -29.76 11.89
N LYS A 66 -11.41 -30.09 11.39
CA LYS A 66 -11.78 -29.92 9.98
C LYS A 66 -11.70 -28.46 9.54
N LEU A 67 -11.26 -28.24 8.29
CA LEU A 67 -11.21 -26.92 7.68
C LEU A 67 -12.64 -26.48 7.33
N ARG A 68 -13.23 -25.59 8.14
CA ARG A 68 -14.58 -25.05 7.88
C ARG A 68 -14.49 -23.77 7.07
N LEU A 69 -15.18 -23.75 5.94
CA LEU A 69 -15.17 -22.61 5.02
C LEU A 69 -16.20 -21.56 5.46
N ALA A 70 -15.78 -20.31 5.54
CA ALA A 70 -16.69 -19.19 5.73
C ALA A 70 -17.47 -18.90 4.45
N LEU A 71 -18.61 -18.22 4.57
CA LEU A 71 -19.47 -17.91 3.41
C LEU A 71 -18.72 -17.21 2.25
N PRO A 72 -17.87 -16.18 2.47
CA PRO A 72 -17.09 -15.59 1.38
C PRO A 72 -16.18 -16.60 0.67
N GLN A 73 -15.53 -17.49 1.42
CA GLN A 73 -14.69 -18.55 0.84
C GLN A 73 -15.52 -19.50 -0.02
N LYS A 74 -16.70 -19.90 0.46
CA LYS A 74 -17.63 -20.73 -0.34
C LYS A 74 -18.04 -20.04 -1.63
N VAL A 75 -18.27 -18.73 -1.61
CA VAL A 75 -18.59 -17.94 -2.81
C VAL A 75 -17.44 -17.91 -3.80
N TRP A 76 -16.19 -17.70 -3.35
CA TRP A 76 -15.02 -17.70 -4.23
C TRP A 76 -14.91 -19.03 -4.97
N LEU A 77 -15.02 -20.13 -4.23
CA LEU A 77 -14.88 -21.48 -4.74
C LEU A 77 -16.06 -21.92 -5.62
N GLU A 78 -17.30 -21.63 -5.20
CA GLU A 78 -18.51 -21.92 -5.97
C GLU A 78 -18.51 -21.19 -7.31
N THR A 79 -18.12 -19.92 -7.30
CA THR A 79 -17.98 -19.13 -8.52
C THR A 79 -16.94 -19.74 -9.44
N THR A 80 -15.74 -20.04 -8.93
CA THR A 80 -14.65 -20.58 -9.76
C THR A 80 -14.99 -21.91 -10.41
N TRP A 81 -15.54 -22.86 -9.65
CA TRP A 81 -15.73 -24.22 -10.14
C TRP A 81 -17.07 -24.48 -10.82
N GLY A 82 -18.06 -23.62 -10.61
CA GLY A 82 -19.42 -23.86 -11.08
C GLY A 82 -19.74 -23.36 -12.49
N PHE A 83 -19.00 -22.40 -13.04
CA PHE A 83 -19.31 -21.82 -14.36
C PHE A 83 -18.59 -22.49 -15.53
N TYR A 84 -19.35 -22.76 -16.59
CA TYR A 84 -18.95 -23.43 -17.83
C TYR A 84 -19.50 -22.70 -19.06
N HIS A 85 -18.86 -22.93 -20.20
CA HIS A 85 -19.31 -22.43 -21.49
C HIS A 85 -19.02 -23.44 -22.60
N THR A 86 -19.82 -23.40 -23.66
CA THR A 86 -19.58 -24.21 -24.87
C THR A 86 -18.65 -23.46 -25.80
N VAL A 87 -17.60 -24.12 -26.25
CA VAL A 87 -16.59 -23.60 -27.17
C VAL A 87 -16.65 -24.39 -28.46
N GLU A 88 -16.79 -23.68 -29.57
CA GLU A 88 -16.59 -24.24 -30.91
C GLU A 88 -15.09 -24.42 -31.16
N VAL A 89 -14.69 -25.64 -31.52
CA VAL A 89 -13.28 -25.98 -31.77
C VAL A 89 -13.14 -26.68 -33.11
N THR A 90 -12.13 -26.29 -33.87
CA THR A 90 -11.72 -27.03 -35.06
C THR A 90 -10.79 -28.16 -34.64
N LYS A 91 -11.17 -29.39 -34.98
CA LYS A 91 -10.36 -30.59 -34.79
C LYS A 91 -9.93 -31.13 -36.14
N THR A 92 -8.79 -31.79 -36.16
CA THR A 92 -8.28 -32.48 -37.34
C THR A 92 -8.37 -33.98 -37.10
N ASN A 93 -9.02 -34.69 -38.01
CA ASN A 93 -9.01 -36.15 -37.98
C ASN A 93 -7.56 -36.64 -38.18
N PRO A 94 -6.99 -37.47 -37.28
CA PRO A 94 -5.58 -37.86 -37.37
C PRO A 94 -5.26 -38.75 -38.57
N ASP A 95 -6.26 -39.45 -39.12
CA ASP A 95 -6.09 -40.38 -40.24
C ASP A 95 -6.32 -39.70 -41.59
N THR A 96 -7.31 -38.80 -41.68
CA THR A 96 -7.66 -38.12 -42.95
C THR A 96 -7.05 -36.72 -43.08
N LEU A 97 -6.59 -36.14 -41.98
CA LEU A 97 -6.13 -34.74 -41.87
C LEU A 97 -7.20 -33.70 -42.25
N GLU A 98 -8.46 -34.11 -42.35
CA GLU A 98 -9.58 -33.20 -42.60
C GLU A 98 -10.02 -32.51 -41.31
N GLU A 99 -10.30 -31.21 -41.43
CA GLU A 99 -10.83 -30.41 -40.33
C GLU A 99 -12.34 -30.63 -40.17
N TYR A 100 -12.79 -30.72 -38.93
CA TYR A 100 -14.21 -30.74 -38.57
C TYR A 100 -14.46 -29.87 -37.34
N THR A 101 -15.68 -29.31 -37.28
CA THR A 101 -16.16 -28.56 -36.12
C THR A 101 -16.63 -29.53 -35.04
N ASP A 102 -16.18 -29.28 -33.82
CA ASP A 102 -16.66 -29.94 -32.61
C ASP A 102 -17.05 -28.89 -31.56
N TYR A 103 -17.90 -29.27 -30.60
CA TYR A 103 -18.35 -28.40 -29.52
C TYR A 103 -17.96 -29.00 -28.19
N GLU A 104 -17.10 -28.31 -27.46
CA GLU A 104 -16.60 -28.75 -26.16
C GLU A 104 -17.14 -27.85 -25.06
N GLU A 105 -17.65 -28.46 -24.00
CA GLU A 105 -17.91 -27.72 -22.77
C GLU A 105 -16.60 -27.54 -21.99
N ARG A 106 -16.29 -26.31 -21.59
CA ARG A 106 -15.08 -25.95 -20.84
C ARG A 106 -15.44 -25.13 -19.62
N ARG A 107 -14.61 -25.22 -18.58
CA ARG A 107 -14.69 -24.33 -17.42
C ARG A 107 -14.48 -22.90 -17.90
N LEU A 108 -15.31 -21.97 -17.39
CA LEU A 108 -15.21 -20.55 -17.76
C LEU A 108 -13.98 -19.90 -17.11
N ILE A 109 -13.82 -20.09 -15.80
CA ILE A 109 -12.84 -19.36 -15.00
C ILE A 109 -11.53 -20.16 -14.92
N HIS A 110 -10.45 -19.52 -15.34
CA HIS A 110 -9.08 -20.05 -15.32
C HIS A 110 -8.17 -19.27 -14.37
N GLU A 111 -8.46 -18.01 -14.06
CA GLU A 111 -7.62 -17.20 -13.18
C GLU A 111 -8.43 -16.59 -12.04
N VAL A 112 -7.98 -16.81 -10.80
CA VAL A 112 -8.71 -16.41 -9.59
C VAL A 112 -7.82 -15.63 -8.63
N PRO A 113 -7.81 -14.29 -8.75
CA PRO A 113 -7.19 -13.42 -7.76
C PRO A 113 -8.01 -13.33 -6.47
N ILE A 114 -7.41 -13.68 -5.34
CA ILE A 114 -7.98 -13.49 -3.99
C ILE A 114 -7.05 -12.59 -3.19
N ILE A 115 -7.40 -11.31 -3.12
CA ILE A 115 -6.63 -10.29 -2.41
C ILE A 115 -7.30 -9.99 -1.08
N VAL A 116 -6.77 -10.60 -0.03
CA VAL A 116 -7.33 -10.57 1.34
C VAL A 116 -6.22 -10.40 2.38
N PRO A 117 -6.48 -9.75 3.52
CA PRO A 117 -5.47 -9.40 4.51
C PRO A 117 -4.88 -10.62 5.22
N ARG A 118 -3.79 -10.42 5.97
CA ARG A 118 -3.18 -11.48 6.81
C ARG A 118 -4.19 -12.03 7.84
N GLY A 119 -3.95 -13.27 8.28
CA GLY A 119 -4.80 -13.93 9.29
C GLY A 119 -6.08 -14.58 8.75
N THR A 120 -6.25 -14.65 7.43
CA THR A 120 -7.45 -15.21 6.77
C THR A 120 -7.35 -16.70 6.42
N GLY A 121 -6.28 -17.38 6.85
CA GLY A 121 -6.07 -18.80 6.53
C GLY A 121 -5.74 -19.10 5.06
N LYS A 122 -5.30 -18.08 4.29
CA LYS A 122 -4.92 -18.14 2.87
C LYS A 122 -4.10 -19.38 2.49
N THR A 123 -2.99 -19.62 3.17
CA THR A 123 -2.08 -20.74 2.86
C THR A 123 -2.77 -22.10 3.06
N THR A 124 -3.53 -22.28 4.15
CA THR A 124 -4.27 -23.53 4.40
C THR A 124 -5.36 -23.74 3.34
N LEU A 125 -6.07 -22.68 2.95
CA LEU A 125 -7.04 -22.73 1.85
C LEU A 125 -6.37 -23.10 0.51
N GLY A 126 -5.22 -22.50 0.20
CA GLY A 126 -4.44 -22.81 -1.00
C GLY A 126 -4.03 -24.27 -1.07
N SER A 127 -3.57 -24.86 0.04
CA SER A 127 -3.27 -26.29 0.14
C SER A 127 -4.50 -27.17 -0.15
N ALA A 128 -5.65 -26.86 0.44
CA ALA A 128 -6.89 -27.61 0.23
C ALA A 128 -7.39 -27.51 -1.23
N ILE A 129 -7.26 -26.34 -1.86
CA ILE A 129 -7.53 -26.14 -3.28
C ILE A 129 -6.61 -27.01 -4.16
N GLY A 130 -5.34 -27.16 -3.77
CA GLY A 130 -4.39 -28.03 -4.44
C GLY A 130 -4.81 -29.50 -4.38
N GLU A 131 -5.24 -29.97 -3.20
CA GLU A 131 -5.73 -31.35 -3.02
C GLU A 131 -7.00 -31.60 -3.86
N VAL A 132 -7.90 -30.62 -3.96
CA VAL A 132 -9.06 -30.69 -4.87
C VAL A 132 -8.61 -30.88 -6.32
N GLY A 133 -7.68 -30.06 -6.79
CA GLY A 133 -7.16 -30.16 -8.15
C GLY A 133 -6.47 -31.51 -8.43
N GLN A 134 -5.83 -32.08 -7.40
CA GLN A 134 -5.15 -33.37 -7.49
C GLN A 134 -6.11 -34.56 -7.52
N ILE A 135 -7.13 -34.54 -6.67
CA ILE A 135 -7.95 -35.73 -6.35
C ILE A 135 -9.35 -35.64 -6.96
N ILE A 136 -10.01 -34.49 -6.87
CA ILE A 136 -11.44 -34.35 -7.18
C ILE A 136 -11.69 -33.93 -8.64
N ASP A 137 -10.77 -33.18 -9.26
CA ASP A 137 -10.94 -32.73 -10.65
C ASP A 137 -10.89 -33.89 -11.67
N GLY A 138 -10.35 -35.06 -11.30
CA GLY A 138 -10.38 -36.28 -12.12
C GLY A 138 -9.50 -36.24 -13.38
N GLU A 139 -8.66 -35.21 -13.52
CA GLU A 139 -7.77 -35.03 -14.66
C GLU A 139 -6.59 -36.02 -14.58
N TRP A 140 -6.33 -36.75 -15.68
CA TRP A 140 -5.18 -37.65 -15.74
C TRP A 140 -3.86 -36.87 -15.83
N GLY A 141 -2.87 -37.30 -15.06
CA GLY A 141 -1.55 -36.70 -14.99
C GLY A 141 -1.58 -35.26 -14.49
N ALA A 142 -2.50 -34.87 -13.59
CA ALA A 142 -2.63 -33.48 -13.17
C ALA A 142 -1.40 -33.02 -12.37
N ASP A 143 -0.71 -32.01 -12.90
CA ASP A 143 0.39 -31.35 -12.18
C ASP A 143 -0.18 -30.18 -11.37
N ILE A 144 0.00 -30.24 -10.05
CA ILE A 144 -0.41 -29.19 -9.11
C ILE A 144 0.84 -28.47 -8.61
N GLN A 145 1.03 -27.24 -9.06
CA GLN A 145 2.22 -26.45 -8.76
C GLN A 145 1.98 -25.49 -7.61
N LEU A 146 2.78 -25.63 -6.56
CA LEU A 146 2.82 -24.72 -5.42
C LEU A 146 3.97 -23.75 -5.62
N LEU A 147 3.66 -22.47 -5.82
CA LEU A 147 4.60 -21.42 -6.17
C LEU A 147 4.57 -20.31 -5.11
N ALA A 148 5.76 -19.86 -4.71
CA ALA A 148 5.98 -18.69 -3.86
C ALA A 148 7.30 -18.03 -4.29
N TYR A 149 7.62 -16.85 -3.72
CA TYR A 149 8.88 -16.16 -4.03
C TYR A 149 10.12 -16.99 -3.63
N SER A 150 10.04 -17.75 -2.53
CA SER A 150 11.10 -18.67 -2.14
C SER A 150 10.60 -20.11 -1.98
N ARG A 151 11.51 -21.08 -2.16
CA ARG A 151 11.21 -22.50 -1.91
C ARG A 151 10.74 -22.76 -0.48
N GLU A 152 11.26 -22.00 0.47
CA GLU A 152 10.84 -22.08 1.88
C GLU A 152 9.38 -21.66 2.04
N GLN A 153 8.97 -20.55 1.40
CA GLN A 153 7.59 -20.09 1.43
C GLN A 153 6.63 -21.06 0.74
N ALA A 154 7.00 -21.60 -0.43
CA ALA A 154 6.22 -22.63 -1.10
C ALA A 154 6.15 -23.93 -0.27
N GLY A 155 7.17 -24.17 0.55
CA GLY A 155 7.19 -25.22 1.56
C GLY A 155 6.05 -25.10 2.57
N TYR A 156 5.53 -23.91 2.87
CA TYR A 156 4.39 -23.77 3.78
C TYR A 156 3.11 -24.36 3.20
N LEU A 157 2.81 -24.13 1.92
CA LEU A 157 1.69 -24.78 1.22
C LEU A 157 1.87 -26.29 1.20
N PHE A 158 3.05 -26.77 0.80
CA PHE A 158 3.32 -28.20 0.67
C PHE A 158 3.23 -28.94 2.01
N ASN A 159 3.80 -28.35 3.06
CA ASN A 159 3.75 -28.92 4.39
C ASN A 159 2.34 -28.91 4.98
N ALA A 160 1.52 -27.91 4.64
CA ALA A 160 0.11 -27.90 5.02
C ALA A 160 -0.66 -29.03 4.31
N SER A 161 -0.50 -29.21 3.00
CA SER A 161 -1.06 -30.36 2.27
C SER A 161 -0.65 -31.68 2.92
N ARG A 162 0.65 -31.90 3.13
CA ARG A 162 1.17 -33.11 3.79
C ARG A 162 0.62 -33.31 5.22
N ALA A 163 0.37 -32.24 5.96
CA ALA A 163 -0.20 -32.33 7.29
C ALA A 163 -1.67 -32.79 7.26
N MET A 164 -2.45 -32.43 6.24
CA MET A 164 -3.85 -32.87 6.08
C MET A 164 -3.95 -34.40 5.93
N LEU A 165 -2.94 -35.04 5.32
CA LEU A 165 -2.84 -36.50 5.20
C LEU A 165 -2.61 -37.22 6.55
N SER A 166 -2.36 -36.49 7.64
CA SER A 166 -2.15 -37.08 8.97
C SER A 166 -3.40 -37.14 9.83
N ASN A 167 -4.55 -36.63 9.36
CA ASN A 167 -5.80 -36.68 10.11
C ASN A 167 -6.44 -38.08 10.01
N GLU A 168 -6.38 -38.87 11.08
CA GLU A 168 -6.83 -40.28 11.10
C GLU A 168 -8.31 -40.49 10.72
N GLU A 169 -9.13 -39.45 10.80
CA GLU A 169 -10.55 -39.50 10.43
C GLU A 169 -10.83 -39.16 8.96
N SER A 170 -9.83 -38.71 8.18
CA SER A 170 -10.04 -38.29 6.79
C SER A 170 -9.70 -39.38 5.76
N LEU A 171 -10.38 -39.32 4.62
CA LEU A 171 -10.07 -40.09 3.42
C LEU A 171 -8.62 -39.91 2.98
N LEU A 172 -8.05 -38.71 3.14
CA LEU A 172 -6.65 -38.43 2.81
C LEU A 172 -5.69 -39.32 3.59
N HIS A 173 -5.98 -39.55 4.88
CA HIS A 173 -5.19 -40.45 5.71
C HIS A 173 -5.32 -41.90 5.23
N TYR A 174 -6.55 -42.37 4.96
CA TYR A 174 -6.74 -43.73 4.46
C TYR A 174 -6.08 -43.96 3.10
N MET A 175 -6.13 -42.98 2.20
CA MET A 175 -5.43 -43.04 0.91
C MET A 175 -3.91 -43.08 1.08
N ARG A 176 -3.38 -42.38 2.08
CA ARG A 176 -1.95 -42.46 2.43
C ARG A 176 -1.56 -43.82 2.97
N GLU A 177 -2.32 -44.37 3.92
CA GLU A 177 -2.06 -45.71 4.48
C GLU A 177 -2.16 -46.82 3.43
N ALA A 178 -3.04 -46.64 2.43
CA ALA A 178 -3.16 -47.54 1.29
C ALA A 178 -2.10 -47.33 0.19
N ASP A 179 -1.14 -46.43 0.40
CA ASP A 179 -0.09 -46.02 -0.57
C ASP A 179 -0.60 -45.39 -1.89
N ILE A 180 -1.89 -45.05 -1.94
CA ILE A 180 -2.56 -44.41 -3.08
C ILE A 180 -2.21 -42.91 -3.18
N LEU A 181 -2.04 -42.24 -2.03
CA LEU A 181 -1.67 -40.84 -1.93
C LEU A 181 -0.41 -40.69 -1.07
N ARG A 182 0.77 -40.68 -1.69
CA ARG A 182 2.05 -40.78 -0.96
C ARG A 182 3.00 -39.63 -1.21
N SER A 183 3.80 -39.32 -0.21
CA SER A 183 4.92 -38.39 -0.36
C SER A 183 6.12 -39.07 -1.04
N THR A 184 6.63 -38.45 -2.10
CA THR A 184 7.83 -38.86 -2.84
C THR A 184 8.90 -37.77 -2.77
N LYS A 185 10.09 -38.02 -3.36
CA LYS A 185 11.12 -36.97 -3.52
C LYS A 185 10.67 -35.81 -4.42
N GLN A 186 9.70 -36.05 -5.31
CA GLN A 186 9.21 -35.06 -6.27
C GLN A 186 8.03 -34.26 -5.74
N GLY A 187 7.24 -34.84 -4.83
CA GLY A 187 5.99 -34.24 -4.35
C GLY A 187 5.03 -35.27 -3.75
N ILE A 188 3.78 -34.88 -3.52
CA ILE A 188 2.71 -35.80 -3.13
C ILE A 188 2.12 -36.37 -4.42
N LEU A 189 2.20 -37.68 -4.60
CA LEU A 189 1.70 -38.41 -5.77
C LEU A 189 0.36 -39.05 -5.43
N TYR A 190 -0.63 -38.82 -6.28
CA TYR A 190 -1.90 -39.54 -6.30
C TYR A 190 -1.88 -40.56 -7.43
N GLU A 191 -1.78 -41.84 -7.09
CA GLU A 191 -1.56 -42.90 -8.07
C GLU A 191 -2.71 -43.08 -9.07
N THR A 192 -3.95 -42.96 -8.59
CA THR A 192 -5.14 -43.32 -9.38
C THR A 192 -5.22 -42.54 -10.69
N THR A 193 -4.80 -41.27 -10.68
CA THR A 193 -4.76 -40.42 -11.87
C THR A 193 -3.33 -40.07 -12.29
N ASN A 194 -2.30 -40.63 -11.63
CA ASN A 194 -0.90 -40.24 -11.81
C ASN A 194 -0.65 -38.73 -11.64
N SER A 195 -1.34 -38.10 -10.68
CA SER A 195 -1.31 -36.65 -10.46
C SER A 195 -0.31 -36.27 -9.38
N LEU A 196 0.47 -35.21 -9.59
CA LEU A 196 1.58 -34.82 -8.74
C LEU A 196 1.42 -33.39 -8.21
N MET A 197 1.37 -33.24 -6.90
CA MET A 197 1.50 -31.95 -6.22
C MET A 197 2.95 -31.70 -5.82
N SER A 198 3.55 -30.63 -6.32
CA SER A 198 4.97 -30.33 -6.08
C SER A 198 5.25 -28.83 -5.93
N ILE A 199 6.35 -28.53 -5.23
CA ILE A 199 6.88 -27.17 -5.14
C ILE A 199 7.62 -26.85 -6.44
N LYS A 200 7.34 -25.70 -7.03
CA LYS A 200 8.11 -25.13 -8.13
C LYS A 200 8.75 -23.81 -7.70
N THR A 201 10.03 -23.64 -8.02
CA THR A 201 10.77 -22.39 -7.77
C THR A 201 10.73 -21.51 -9.01
N SER A 202 11.03 -20.22 -8.83
CA SER A 202 11.01 -19.19 -9.88
C SER A 202 12.11 -19.32 -10.94
N ASP A 203 12.87 -20.42 -10.97
CA ASP A 203 13.94 -20.62 -11.95
C ASP A 203 13.31 -20.84 -13.34
N TYR A 204 13.41 -19.84 -14.21
CA TYR A 204 12.75 -19.78 -15.53
C TYR A 204 12.94 -21.05 -16.39
N GLU A 205 14.14 -21.66 -16.36
CA GLU A 205 14.42 -22.91 -17.10
C GLU A 205 13.55 -24.09 -16.63
N SER A 206 13.14 -24.09 -15.36
CA SER A 206 12.28 -25.15 -14.79
C SER A 206 10.79 -24.95 -15.06
N LEU A 207 10.40 -23.77 -15.57
CA LEU A 207 9.02 -23.34 -15.80
C LEU A 207 8.64 -23.36 -17.29
N ASP A 208 9.63 -23.35 -18.19
CA ASP A 208 9.37 -23.54 -19.62
C ASP A 208 8.84 -24.96 -19.88
N GLY A 209 7.79 -25.06 -20.71
CA GLY A 209 7.09 -26.32 -20.94
C GLY A 209 6.19 -26.81 -19.80
N THR A 210 5.84 -25.96 -18.83
CA THR A 210 4.85 -26.29 -17.78
C THR A 210 3.54 -26.81 -18.36
N ASN A 211 3.03 -27.92 -17.80
CA ASN A 211 1.75 -28.57 -18.15
C ASN A 211 0.84 -28.70 -16.92
N ALA A 212 0.78 -27.62 -16.13
CA ALA A 212 0.07 -27.63 -14.86
C ALA A 212 -1.44 -27.63 -15.07
N HIS A 213 -2.11 -28.46 -14.27
CA HIS A 213 -3.56 -28.38 -14.11
C HIS A 213 -3.91 -27.26 -13.15
N TYR A 214 -3.26 -27.19 -11.99
CA TYR A 214 -3.45 -26.11 -11.01
C TYR A 214 -2.12 -25.41 -10.72
N ASN A 215 -2.16 -24.09 -10.69
CA ASN A 215 -1.06 -23.25 -10.22
C ASN A 215 -1.54 -22.44 -9.01
N ILE A 216 -0.85 -22.55 -7.89
CA ILE A 216 -1.17 -21.81 -6.66
C ILE A 216 -0.01 -20.88 -6.37
N PHE A 217 -0.18 -19.60 -6.69
CA PHE A 217 0.78 -18.55 -6.37
C PHE A 217 0.42 -17.92 -5.02
N ASP A 218 1.23 -18.14 -3.99
CA ASP A 218 1.05 -17.53 -2.68
C ASP A 218 2.00 -16.33 -2.50
N GLU A 219 1.50 -15.32 -1.80
CA GLU A 219 2.15 -14.03 -1.55
C GLU A 219 2.69 -13.34 -2.81
N VAL A 220 1.88 -13.29 -3.87
CA VAL A 220 2.20 -12.66 -5.18
C VAL A 220 2.79 -11.24 -5.05
N HIS A 221 2.39 -10.49 -4.02
CA HIS A 221 2.94 -9.16 -3.72
C HIS A 221 4.46 -9.11 -3.48
N THR A 222 5.10 -10.24 -3.22
CA THR A 222 6.56 -10.29 -2.98
C THR A 222 7.37 -10.53 -4.25
N TYR A 223 6.72 -10.87 -5.36
CA TYR A 223 7.36 -11.32 -6.59
C TYR A 223 7.99 -10.16 -7.35
N ASP A 224 9.20 -10.36 -7.86
CA ASP A 224 9.91 -9.38 -8.68
C ASP A 224 9.80 -9.71 -10.18
N ASP A 225 9.97 -10.98 -10.56
CA ASP A 225 10.00 -11.45 -11.95
C ASP A 225 8.65 -12.04 -12.42
N ASP A 226 8.25 -11.79 -13.69
CA ASP A 226 6.97 -12.22 -14.27
C ASP A 226 6.96 -13.68 -14.75
N PHE A 227 7.25 -14.63 -13.85
CA PHE A 227 7.14 -16.05 -14.17
C PHE A 227 5.70 -16.57 -14.17
N ILE A 228 4.76 -15.79 -13.63
CA ILE A 228 3.31 -16.08 -13.69
C ILE A 228 2.86 -16.26 -15.13
N LYS A 229 3.25 -15.32 -16.01
CA LYS A 229 2.87 -15.35 -17.42
C LYS A 229 3.36 -16.64 -18.10
N VAL A 230 4.60 -17.05 -17.84
CA VAL A 230 5.20 -18.26 -18.42
C VAL A 230 4.41 -19.51 -18.01
N VAL A 231 4.07 -19.61 -16.73
CA VAL A 231 3.31 -20.75 -16.19
C VAL A 231 1.89 -20.81 -16.73
N ASN A 232 1.18 -19.68 -16.78
CA ASN A 232 -0.17 -19.62 -17.35
C ASN A 232 -0.19 -19.92 -18.85
N ASP A 233 0.74 -19.33 -19.62
CA ASP A 233 0.86 -19.58 -21.06
C ASP A 233 1.18 -21.05 -21.36
N GLY A 234 2.03 -21.68 -20.55
CA GLY A 234 2.34 -23.11 -20.66
C GLY A 234 1.12 -23.98 -20.37
N SER A 235 0.42 -23.70 -19.27
CA SER A 235 -0.76 -24.46 -18.81
C SER A 235 -1.91 -24.36 -19.81
N SER A 236 -2.26 -23.14 -20.23
CA SER A 236 -3.39 -22.87 -21.14
C SER A 236 -3.26 -23.52 -22.52
N ARG A 237 -2.02 -23.73 -23.00
CA ARG A 237 -1.77 -24.40 -24.29
C ARG A 237 -1.95 -25.92 -24.22
N LYS A 238 -1.80 -26.52 -23.03
CA LYS A 238 -1.74 -27.98 -22.86
C LYS A 238 -2.95 -28.57 -22.15
N ARG A 239 -3.63 -27.77 -21.33
CA ARG A 239 -4.77 -28.20 -20.50
C ARG A 239 -5.98 -27.33 -20.80
N LYS A 240 -7.13 -27.98 -21.00
CA LYS A 240 -8.40 -27.27 -21.26
C LYS A 240 -9.03 -26.70 -20.00
N ASN A 241 -8.78 -27.32 -18.84
CA ASN A 241 -9.43 -27.00 -17.56
C ASN A 241 -8.44 -26.48 -16.50
N TRP A 242 -7.32 -25.89 -16.93
CA TRP A 242 -6.30 -25.35 -16.02
C TRP A 242 -6.89 -24.27 -15.10
N ILE A 243 -6.37 -24.11 -13.90
CA ILE A 243 -6.69 -22.97 -13.03
C ILE A 243 -5.42 -22.42 -12.38
N THR A 244 -5.32 -21.11 -12.34
CA THR A 244 -4.35 -20.39 -11.53
C THR A 244 -5.05 -19.62 -10.41
N TRP A 245 -4.62 -19.84 -9.17
CA TRP A 245 -5.02 -19.10 -7.99
C TRP A 245 -3.93 -18.13 -7.58
N TYR A 246 -4.29 -16.86 -7.43
CA TYR A 246 -3.40 -15.83 -6.88
C TYR A 246 -3.87 -15.49 -5.48
N ILE A 247 -3.08 -15.88 -4.49
CA ILE A 247 -3.41 -15.69 -3.09
C ILE A 247 -2.42 -14.67 -2.54
N SER A 248 -2.90 -13.46 -2.19
CA SER A 248 -1.99 -12.39 -1.75
C SER A 248 -2.66 -11.35 -0.86
N THR A 249 -1.83 -10.48 -0.29
CA THR A 249 -2.21 -9.17 0.25
C THR A 249 -1.76 -8.07 -0.71
N ASN A 250 -2.12 -6.80 -0.46
CA ASN A 250 -1.61 -5.67 -1.24
C ASN A 250 -0.09 -5.44 -1.00
N GLY A 251 0.44 -5.89 0.13
CA GLY A 251 1.87 -5.77 0.44
C GLY A 251 2.36 -4.33 0.57
N THR A 252 3.66 -4.14 0.76
CA THR A 252 4.29 -2.81 0.90
C THR A 252 5.16 -2.41 -0.29
N LYS A 253 5.59 -3.38 -1.13
CA LYS A 253 6.36 -3.11 -2.35
C LYS A 253 5.43 -2.52 -3.42
N ARG A 254 5.95 -1.56 -4.19
CA ARG A 254 5.20 -0.80 -5.22
C ARG A 254 6.01 -0.70 -6.50
N ASP A 255 5.30 -0.45 -7.59
CA ASP A 255 5.83 -0.39 -8.95
C ASP A 255 6.50 -1.70 -9.36
N LYS A 256 5.90 -2.81 -8.94
CA LYS A 256 6.39 -4.17 -9.14
C LYS A 256 5.36 -5.03 -9.87
N LEU A 257 5.70 -6.30 -10.04
CA LEU A 257 4.86 -7.28 -10.74
C LEU A 257 3.43 -7.32 -10.22
N PHE A 258 3.25 -7.30 -8.90
CA PHE A 258 1.93 -7.32 -8.29
C PHE A 258 1.06 -6.14 -8.72
N ASP A 259 1.60 -4.91 -8.76
CA ASP A 259 0.81 -3.74 -9.16
C ASP A 259 0.36 -3.84 -10.62
N LYS A 260 1.18 -4.44 -11.49
CA LYS A 260 0.80 -4.73 -12.89
C LYS A 260 -0.42 -5.66 -12.96
N TYR A 261 -0.39 -6.79 -12.26
CA TYR A 261 -1.52 -7.72 -12.24
C TYR A 261 -2.73 -7.14 -11.51
N TYR A 262 -2.52 -6.42 -10.41
CA TYR A 262 -3.57 -5.74 -9.67
C TYR A 262 -4.33 -4.74 -10.56
N ASN A 263 -3.62 -3.94 -11.34
CA ASN A 263 -4.24 -3.01 -12.29
C ASN A 263 -5.03 -3.74 -13.37
N ILE A 264 -4.52 -4.85 -13.90
CA ILE A 264 -5.26 -5.69 -14.87
C ILE A 264 -6.56 -6.20 -14.24
N TRP A 265 -6.52 -6.70 -12.99
CA TRP A 265 -7.71 -7.20 -12.31
C TRP A 265 -8.73 -6.08 -12.06
N VAL A 266 -8.27 -4.89 -11.66
CA VAL A 266 -9.12 -3.71 -11.51
C VAL A 266 -9.73 -3.31 -12.85
N ASP A 267 -8.96 -3.29 -13.93
CA ASP A 267 -9.45 -2.96 -15.27
C ASP A 267 -10.47 -3.99 -15.80
N ILE A 268 -10.34 -5.27 -15.42
CA ILE A 268 -11.35 -6.30 -15.69
C ILE A 268 -12.62 -6.05 -14.88
N LEU A 269 -12.51 -5.70 -13.59
CA LEU A 269 -13.67 -5.35 -12.76
C LEU A 269 -14.35 -4.04 -13.22
N ASP A 270 -13.58 -3.12 -13.81
CA ASP A 270 -14.06 -1.86 -14.39
C ASP A 270 -14.65 -2.04 -15.80
N ASP A 271 -14.67 -3.26 -16.35
CA ASP A 271 -15.05 -3.59 -17.73
C ASP A 271 -14.23 -2.83 -18.80
N LYS A 272 -13.04 -2.31 -18.46
CA LYS A 272 -12.07 -1.76 -19.43
C LYS A 272 -11.38 -2.88 -20.22
N ILE A 273 -11.20 -4.03 -19.58
CA ILE A 273 -10.72 -5.27 -20.20
C ILE A 273 -11.83 -6.32 -20.09
N ILE A 274 -12.30 -6.82 -21.23
CA ILE A 274 -13.31 -7.87 -21.27
C ILE A 274 -12.61 -9.23 -21.23
N ASN A 275 -12.60 -9.87 -20.06
CA ASN A 275 -12.03 -11.22 -19.92
C ASN A 275 -12.76 -12.05 -18.85
N ASP A 276 -13.70 -12.89 -19.29
CA ASP A 276 -14.60 -13.63 -18.40
C ASP A 276 -13.95 -14.87 -17.76
N SER A 277 -12.76 -15.25 -18.23
CA SER A 277 -11.99 -16.32 -17.61
C SER A 277 -11.22 -15.90 -16.35
N VAL A 278 -11.22 -14.60 -16.02
CA VAL A 278 -10.60 -14.07 -14.80
C VAL A 278 -11.69 -13.61 -13.84
N MET A 279 -11.64 -14.07 -12.59
CA MET A 279 -12.57 -13.69 -11.53
C MET A 279 -11.83 -13.13 -10.30
N PRO A 280 -11.56 -11.81 -10.26
CA PRO A 280 -10.92 -11.17 -9.12
C PRO A 280 -11.86 -10.98 -7.93
N TRP A 281 -11.37 -11.32 -6.74
CA TRP A 281 -11.96 -11.04 -5.43
C TRP A 281 -10.99 -10.16 -4.63
N ILE A 282 -11.23 -8.85 -4.69
CA ILE A 282 -10.37 -7.85 -4.04
C ILE A 282 -11.10 -7.25 -2.85
N TYR A 283 -10.54 -7.43 -1.65
CA TYR A 283 -11.05 -6.89 -0.40
C TYR A 283 -10.10 -5.83 0.13
N GLN A 284 -10.59 -4.60 0.31
CA GLN A 284 -9.85 -3.45 0.82
C GLN A 284 -10.82 -2.43 1.44
N LEU A 285 -10.31 -1.42 2.12
CA LEU A 285 -11.11 -0.22 2.41
C LEU A 285 -11.27 0.63 1.14
N ASP A 286 -12.35 1.39 1.05
CA ASP A 286 -12.59 2.31 -0.06
C ASP A 286 -11.91 3.66 0.16
N ASP A 287 -11.71 4.05 1.43
CA ASP A 287 -11.04 5.28 1.83
C ASP A 287 -10.19 5.06 3.09
N VAL A 288 -9.08 5.79 3.22
CA VAL A 288 -8.17 5.69 4.36
C VAL A 288 -8.86 6.08 5.67
N SER A 289 -9.80 7.03 5.65
CA SER A 289 -10.53 7.47 6.84
C SER A 289 -11.40 6.37 7.46
N GLU A 290 -11.78 5.35 6.68
CA GLU A 290 -12.62 4.22 7.13
C GLU A 290 -11.93 3.35 8.19
N ILE A 291 -10.62 3.45 8.38
CA ILE A 291 -9.88 2.73 9.43
C ILE A 291 -10.41 3.07 10.81
N HIS A 292 -10.89 4.29 11.00
CA HIS A 292 -11.40 4.76 12.28
C HIS A 292 -12.85 4.32 12.55
N ASP A 293 -13.49 3.64 11.59
CA ASP A 293 -14.84 3.08 11.72
C ASP A 293 -14.79 1.53 11.72
N PRO A 294 -14.93 0.88 12.89
CA PRO A 294 -14.93 -0.57 13.01
C PRO A 294 -16.00 -1.29 12.17
N ASP A 295 -17.07 -0.61 11.78
CA ASP A 295 -18.10 -1.21 10.93
C ASP A 295 -17.63 -1.30 9.46
N MET A 296 -16.65 -0.51 9.04
CA MET A 296 -16.09 -0.56 7.68
C MET A 296 -15.05 -1.64 7.49
N TRP A 297 -14.45 -2.15 8.57
CA TRP A 297 -13.38 -3.14 8.52
C TRP A 297 -13.74 -4.42 7.76
N GLN A 298 -15.01 -4.82 7.76
CA GLN A 298 -15.51 -5.99 7.03
C GLN A 298 -15.29 -5.88 5.50
N LYS A 299 -15.20 -4.65 4.96
CA LYS A 299 -14.89 -4.41 3.54
C LYS A 299 -13.51 -4.97 3.14
N ALA A 300 -12.53 -4.81 4.02
CA ALA A 300 -11.18 -5.33 3.82
C ALA A 300 -11.02 -6.76 4.38
N MET A 301 -11.73 -7.08 5.45
CA MET A 301 -11.61 -8.34 6.18
C MET A 301 -12.92 -9.15 6.09
N PRO A 302 -13.12 -9.94 5.01
CA PRO A 302 -14.35 -10.73 4.85
C PRO A 302 -14.54 -11.80 5.92
N LEU A 303 -13.47 -12.15 6.66
CA LEU A 303 -13.46 -13.15 7.73
C LEU A 303 -13.36 -12.53 9.14
N LEU A 304 -13.64 -11.23 9.26
CA LEU A 304 -13.65 -10.53 10.55
C LEU A 304 -14.70 -11.13 11.48
N GLY A 305 -14.29 -11.48 12.70
CA GLY A 305 -15.10 -12.21 13.68
C GLY A 305 -15.21 -13.72 13.43
N ILE A 306 -14.55 -14.25 12.39
CA ILE A 306 -14.48 -15.70 12.10
C ILE A 306 -13.06 -16.21 12.35
N THR A 307 -12.07 -15.62 11.66
CA THR A 307 -10.65 -15.98 11.83
C THR A 307 -9.86 -14.90 12.55
N THR A 308 -10.29 -13.64 12.44
CA THR A 308 -9.61 -12.48 13.02
C THR A 308 -10.57 -11.73 13.93
N GLU A 309 -10.19 -11.52 15.19
CA GLU A 309 -10.99 -10.79 16.18
C GLU A 309 -10.95 -9.27 15.94
N LYS A 310 -12.10 -8.60 16.10
CA LYS A 310 -12.19 -7.13 15.95
C LYS A 310 -11.30 -6.40 16.96
N GLU A 311 -11.23 -6.93 18.17
CA GLU A 311 -10.47 -6.41 19.29
C GLU A 311 -8.96 -6.43 19.03
N THR A 312 -8.49 -7.39 18.22
CA THR A 312 -7.09 -7.46 17.80
C THR A 312 -6.77 -6.34 16.81
N ILE A 313 -7.65 -6.10 15.82
CA ILE A 313 -7.47 -5.00 14.87
C ILE A 313 -7.50 -3.64 15.57
N ALA A 314 -8.41 -3.44 16.52
CA ALA A 314 -8.47 -2.20 17.31
C ALA A 314 -7.16 -1.94 18.07
N ARG A 315 -6.57 -2.99 18.66
CA ARG A 315 -5.28 -2.91 19.34
C ARG A 315 -4.14 -2.60 18.37
N ASP A 316 -4.10 -3.23 17.21
CA ASP A 316 -3.07 -2.98 16.21
C ASP A 316 -3.11 -1.54 15.69
N ILE A 317 -4.32 -0.98 15.47
CA ILE A 317 -4.49 0.43 15.13
C ILE A 317 -3.90 1.32 16.24
N GLU A 318 -4.26 1.08 17.49
CA GLU A 318 -3.80 1.88 18.63
C GLU A 318 -2.27 1.86 18.76
N MET A 319 -1.68 0.67 18.68
CA MET A 319 -0.22 0.48 18.77
C MET A 319 0.52 1.16 17.61
N SER A 320 -0.10 1.22 16.42
CA SER A 320 0.51 1.85 15.26
C SER A 320 0.45 3.39 15.27
N LYS A 321 -0.39 4.04 16.09
CA LYS A 321 -0.64 5.50 16.02
C LYS A 321 0.61 6.39 15.98
N ASN A 322 1.69 5.96 16.60
CA ASN A 322 2.93 6.73 16.71
C ASN A 322 4.10 6.16 15.89
N ASP A 323 3.88 5.11 15.09
CA ASP A 323 4.91 4.44 14.30
C ASP A 323 4.49 4.39 12.82
N PRO A 324 5.01 5.31 11.98
CA PRO A 324 4.69 5.34 10.55
C PRO A 324 4.98 4.03 9.80
N ALA A 325 5.98 3.25 10.23
CA ALA A 325 6.30 1.98 9.60
C ALA A 325 5.24 0.93 9.94
N GLN A 326 4.83 0.85 11.22
CA GLN A 326 3.73 -0.02 11.62
C GLN A 326 2.39 0.40 11.01
N GLN A 327 2.13 1.70 10.87
CA GLN A 327 0.93 2.16 10.16
C GLN A 327 0.96 1.75 8.69
N ALA A 328 2.08 1.97 8.00
CA ALA A 328 2.22 1.55 6.61
C ALA A 328 2.02 0.02 6.46
N GLU A 329 2.55 -0.77 7.39
CA GLU A 329 2.34 -2.22 7.41
C GLU A 329 0.87 -2.59 7.65
N LEU A 330 0.21 -1.96 8.62
CA LEU A 330 -1.20 -2.17 8.93
C LEU A 330 -2.09 -1.84 7.72
N MET A 331 -1.83 -0.70 7.07
CA MET A 331 -2.52 -0.27 5.86
C MET A 331 -2.39 -1.29 4.74
N ALA A 332 -1.15 -1.70 4.45
CA ALA A 332 -0.85 -2.67 3.41
C ALA A 332 -1.46 -4.05 3.65
N LYS A 333 -1.31 -4.57 4.87
CA LYS A 333 -1.45 -6.00 5.14
C LYS A 333 -2.75 -6.36 5.88
N THR A 334 -3.38 -5.40 6.52
CA THR A 334 -4.64 -5.56 7.26
C THR A 334 -5.81 -4.91 6.51
N PHE A 335 -5.61 -3.71 5.96
CA PHE A 335 -6.67 -2.99 5.22
C PHE A 335 -6.54 -3.08 3.71
N ASN A 336 -5.48 -3.73 3.20
CA ASN A 336 -5.18 -3.88 1.77
C ASN A 336 -5.18 -2.54 1.00
N LEU A 337 -4.84 -1.45 1.69
CA LEU A 337 -4.71 -0.15 1.07
C LEU A 337 -3.31 0.01 0.47
N PRO A 338 -3.18 0.55 -0.75
CA PRO A 338 -1.88 0.85 -1.30
C PRO A 338 -1.20 1.90 -0.42
N VAL A 339 -0.07 1.53 0.18
CA VAL A 339 0.80 2.40 1.02
C VAL A 339 1.20 3.70 0.32
N ASN A 340 1.08 3.76 -1.01
CA ASN A 340 1.26 4.99 -1.78
C ASN A 340 0.20 6.07 -1.47
N ASN A 341 -0.87 5.74 -0.74
CA ASN A 341 -1.75 6.70 -0.09
C ASN A 341 -1.14 7.04 1.29
N TYR A 342 -0.07 7.84 1.27
CA TYR A 342 0.79 8.07 2.43
C TYR A 342 0.06 8.78 3.57
N LEU A 343 0.27 8.26 4.76
CA LEU A 343 -0.18 8.79 6.04
C LEU A 343 0.50 10.12 6.33
N ALA A 344 -0.22 11.03 6.98
CA ALA A 344 0.37 12.26 7.50
C ALA A 344 1.57 11.94 8.40
N TYR A 345 2.70 12.61 8.19
CA TYR A 345 3.89 12.33 9.01
C TYR A 345 3.74 12.86 10.44
N PHE A 346 3.05 13.99 10.59
CA PHE A 346 2.74 14.61 11.87
C PHE A 346 1.28 14.36 12.25
N SER A 347 1.03 14.17 13.55
CA SER A 347 -0.33 14.17 14.09
C SER A 347 -0.93 15.58 14.08
N ASN A 348 -2.27 15.69 14.21
CA ASN A 348 -2.93 17.00 14.28
C ASN A 348 -2.42 17.88 15.43
N GLU A 349 -1.99 17.28 16.54
CA GLU A 349 -1.43 17.99 17.68
C GLU A 349 -0.02 18.49 17.38
N GLU A 350 0.82 17.63 16.77
CA GLU A 350 2.18 17.98 16.34
C GLU A 350 2.20 19.08 15.28
N CYS A 351 1.19 19.13 14.40
CA CYS A 351 1.09 20.16 13.37
C CYS A 351 0.87 21.58 13.92
N ARG A 352 0.28 21.74 15.11
CA ARG A 352 -0.14 23.06 15.63
C ARG A 352 1.01 23.93 16.15
N GLY A 353 2.22 23.38 16.28
CA GLY A 353 3.37 24.16 16.76
C GLY A 353 3.22 24.73 18.17
N TRP A 354 2.32 24.19 19.01
CA TRP A 354 2.18 24.59 20.42
C TRP A 354 2.05 26.11 20.63
N THR A 355 1.16 26.73 19.86
CA THR A 355 0.89 28.18 19.81
C THR A 355 0.87 28.88 21.16
N ASP A 356 0.30 28.25 22.19
CA ASP A 356 0.19 28.83 23.55
C ASP A 356 1.56 29.11 24.21
N LYS A 357 2.63 28.48 23.73
CA LYS A 357 4.01 28.68 24.22
C LYS A 357 4.83 29.65 23.37
N PHE A 358 4.28 30.11 22.24
CA PHE A 358 5.00 30.96 21.32
C PHE A 358 5.23 32.35 21.93
N ASP A 359 6.49 32.78 21.96
CA ASP A 359 6.89 34.07 22.50
C ASP A 359 7.51 34.93 21.39
N LYS A 360 6.68 35.81 20.82
CA LYS A 360 7.09 36.74 19.77
C LYS A 360 8.19 37.71 20.22
N SER A 361 8.32 37.99 21.52
CA SER A 361 9.34 38.91 22.04
C SER A 361 10.77 38.39 21.86
N LEU A 362 10.95 37.07 21.68
CA LEU A 362 12.25 36.46 21.38
C LEU A 362 12.83 36.90 20.03
N PHE A 363 11.99 37.40 19.13
CA PHE A 363 12.38 37.87 17.81
C PHE A 363 12.52 39.39 17.74
N VAL A 364 12.68 40.06 18.89
CA VAL A 364 12.86 41.51 18.97
C VAL A 364 14.04 41.83 19.90
N GLY A 365 15.09 42.43 19.34
CA GLY A 365 16.23 42.94 20.10
C GLY A 365 15.91 44.25 20.81
N ASN A 366 16.75 44.63 21.77
CA ASN A 366 16.68 45.92 22.46
C ASN A 366 17.92 46.78 22.14
N ASP A 367 18.08 47.92 22.81
CA ASP A 367 19.24 48.81 22.58
C ASP A 367 20.59 48.19 22.99
N GLU A 368 20.58 47.14 23.80
CA GLU A 368 21.79 46.50 24.35
C GLU A 368 22.13 45.17 23.66
N ARG A 369 21.14 44.42 23.16
CA ARG A 369 21.33 43.09 22.55
C ARG A 369 20.34 42.86 21.41
N SER A 370 20.88 42.50 20.24
CA SER A 370 20.09 41.97 19.11
C SER A 370 19.48 40.61 19.43
N ALA A 371 18.29 40.34 18.90
CA ALA A 371 17.72 39.00 18.90
C ALA A 371 18.51 38.12 17.91
N ARG A 372 19.05 37.00 18.36
CA ARG A 372 19.89 36.13 17.51
C ARG A 372 19.06 34.99 16.97
N CYS A 373 19.16 34.73 15.67
CA CYS A 373 18.36 33.69 15.00
C CYS A 373 19.24 32.83 14.08
N VAL A 374 18.97 31.53 14.06
CA VAL A 374 19.36 30.67 12.93
C VAL A 374 18.25 30.74 11.91
N LEU A 375 18.57 31.04 10.66
CA LEU A 375 17.60 31.11 9.58
C LEU A 375 17.61 29.80 8.79
N GLY A 376 16.47 29.49 8.19
CA GLY A 376 16.35 28.44 7.18
C GLY A 376 15.54 28.95 6.01
N VAL A 377 15.93 28.57 4.79
CA VAL A 377 15.42 29.14 3.54
C VAL A 377 15.01 28.01 2.60
N ASP A 378 13.72 27.96 2.26
CA ASP A 378 13.20 27.18 1.12
C ASP A 378 12.75 28.16 0.04
N LEU A 379 13.58 28.28 -0.99
CA LEU A 379 13.36 29.17 -2.12
C LEU A 379 12.82 28.39 -3.32
N SER A 380 11.74 28.93 -3.89
CA SER A 380 11.25 28.54 -5.20
C SER A 380 11.06 29.78 -6.05
N ASP A 381 11.67 29.78 -7.23
CA ASP A 381 11.61 30.89 -8.16
C ASP A 381 10.19 31.01 -8.76
N VAL A 382 9.50 29.88 -9.02
CA VAL A 382 8.22 29.87 -9.77
C VAL A 382 7.25 28.85 -9.15
N ASN A 383 6.01 29.28 -8.89
CA ASN A 383 4.86 28.46 -8.45
C ASN A 383 4.79 27.97 -6.99
N ASP A 384 5.79 28.18 -6.14
CA ASP A 384 5.73 27.83 -4.71
C ASP A 384 5.86 29.04 -3.78
N ILE A 385 5.62 28.80 -2.48
CA ILE A 385 5.86 29.79 -1.43
C ILE A 385 7.37 29.88 -1.22
N CYS A 386 7.95 31.08 -1.32
CA CYS A 386 9.29 31.32 -0.78
C CYS A 386 9.16 31.49 0.74
N SER A 387 9.82 30.65 1.52
CA SER A 387 9.74 30.69 2.99
C SER A 387 11.11 30.89 3.63
N VAL A 388 11.17 31.82 4.58
CA VAL A 388 12.31 32.05 5.47
C VAL A 388 11.87 31.93 6.92
N SER A 389 12.43 30.94 7.61
CA SER A 389 12.12 30.65 9.01
C SER A 389 13.24 31.15 9.91
N PHE A 390 12.92 32.04 10.84
CA PHE A 390 13.80 32.51 11.91
C PHE A 390 13.62 31.60 13.11
N MET A 391 14.69 30.95 13.55
CA MET A 391 14.67 30.03 14.68
C MET A 391 15.47 30.60 15.86
N VAL A 392 14.84 30.63 17.04
CA VAL A 392 15.49 30.90 18.33
C VAL A 392 15.56 29.60 19.14
N VAL A 393 16.69 29.37 19.79
CA VAL A 393 16.91 28.21 20.66
C VAL A 393 16.77 28.62 22.12
N ARG A 394 15.97 27.87 22.89
CA ARG A 394 15.86 28.04 24.35
C ARG A 394 15.95 26.67 25.03
N GLY A 395 17.18 26.28 25.37
CA GLY A 395 17.49 24.92 25.81
C GLY A 395 17.04 23.88 24.78
N GLU A 396 16.01 23.11 25.14
CA GLU A 396 15.47 22.05 24.29
C GLU A 396 14.43 22.54 23.26
N GLU A 397 13.88 23.74 23.45
CA GLU A 397 12.86 24.34 22.61
C GLU A 397 13.48 25.00 21.37
N ARG A 398 12.73 24.96 20.27
CA ARG A 398 13.00 25.65 19.00
C ARG A 398 11.76 26.48 18.69
N GLN A 399 11.87 27.80 18.77
CA GLN A 399 10.78 28.70 18.41
C GLN A 399 11.00 29.25 17.01
N TYR A 400 9.95 29.29 16.19
CA TYR A 400 10.02 29.73 14.80
C TYR A 400 9.09 30.90 14.52
N LEU A 401 9.66 31.94 13.89
CA LEU A 401 8.91 33.00 13.22
C LEU A 401 9.15 32.88 11.72
N ASN A 402 8.09 32.80 10.92
CA ASN A 402 8.23 32.51 9.48
C ASN A 402 7.78 33.71 8.63
N LYS A 403 8.61 34.09 7.67
CA LYS A 403 8.29 35.05 6.60
C LYS A 403 8.08 34.29 5.30
N LYS A 404 6.96 34.57 4.62
CA LYS A 404 6.59 33.88 3.38
C LYS A 404 6.28 34.91 2.31
N PHE A 405 6.74 34.63 1.10
CA PHE A 405 6.60 35.49 -0.06
C PHE A 405 5.96 34.70 -1.19
N MET A 406 5.03 35.33 -1.91
CA MET A 406 4.41 34.71 -3.08
C MET A 406 3.96 35.77 -4.11
N PRO A 407 4.17 35.55 -5.42
CA PRO A 407 3.66 36.44 -6.46
C PRO A 407 2.13 36.41 -6.54
N ARG A 408 1.48 37.57 -6.70
CA ARG A 408 0.01 37.63 -6.91
C ARG A 408 -0.42 36.83 -8.13
N HIS A 409 0.31 36.96 -9.24
CA HIS A 409 0.05 36.22 -10.48
C HIS A 409 0.01 34.69 -10.26
N THR A 410 0.88 34.16 -9.40
CA THR A 410 0.88 32.72 -9.05
C THR A 410 -0.40 32.32 -8.32
N ILE A 411 -0.86 33.15 -7.38
CA ILE A 411 -2.08 32.89 -6.62
C ILE A 411 -3.30 32.93 -7.54
N GLU A 412 -3.39 33.89 -8.47
CA GLU A 412 -4.53 34.04 -9.38
C GLU A 412 -4.76 32.82 -10.28
N GLY A 413 -3.70 32.08 -10.61
CA GLY A 413 -3.73 30.83 -11.37
C GLY A 413 -4.21 29.60 -10.60
N LEU A 414 -4.38 29.69 -9.27
CA LEU A 414 -4.79 28.55 -8.43
C LEU A 414 -6.31 28.29 -8.49
N PRO A 415 -6.76 27.06 -8.15
CA PRO A 415 -8.17 26.76 -7.91
C PRO A 415 -8.80 27.71 -6.88
N LYS A 416 -10.09 28.02 -7.05
CA LYS A 416 -10.80 29.01 -6.22
C LYS A 416 -10.62 28.80 -4.72
N GLU A 417 -10.75 27.56 -4.24
CA GLU A 417 -10.61 27.24 -2.80
C GLU A 417 -9.24 27.61 -2.24
N LEU A 418 -8.17 27.39 -3.00
CA LEU A 418 -6.82 27.80 -2.61
C LEU A 418 -6.69 29.32 -2.67
N ARG A 419 -7.23 29.99 -3.69
CA ARG A 419 -7.19 31.46 -3.79
C ARG A 419 -7.84 32.14 -2.59
N ASP A 420 -9.03 31.68 -2.19
CA ASP A 420 -9.75 32.22 -1.05
C ASP A 420 -8.92 32.08 0.25
N LYS A 421 -8.20 30.96 0.39
CA LYS A 421 -7.30 30.69 1.52
C LYS A 421 -6.06 31.60 1.53
N TYR A 422 -5.40 31.77 0.39
CA TYR A 422 -4.25 32.68 0.28
C TYR A 422 -4.65 34.14 0.51
N ALA A 423 -5.84 34.55 0.05
CA ALA A 423 -6.38 35.88 0.31
C ALA A 423 -6.63 36.12 1.82
N GLU A 424 -7.12 35.12 2.56
CA GLU A 424 -7.26 35.21 4.01
C GLU A 424 -5.90 35.38 4.71
N TRP A 425 -4.88 34.66 4.26
CA TRP A 425 -3.52 34.78 4.78
C TRP A 425 -2.86 36.12 4.43
N GLU A 426 -3.13 36.67 3.26
CA GLU A 426 -2.67 38.01 2.88
C GLU A 426 -3.32 39.07 3.80
N LEU A 427 -4.65 39.01 3.97
CA LEU A 427 -5.40 39.93 4.82
C LEU A 427 -4.99 39.87 6.30
N SER A 428 -4.60 38.70 6.78
CA SER A 428 -4.13 38.49 8.16
C SER A 428 -2.62 38.71 8.35
N GLY A 429 -1.90 39.09 7.29
CA GLY A 429 -0.45 39.35 7.33
C GLY A 429 0.41 38.08 7.54
N GLN A 430 -0.14 36.91 7.25
CA GLN A 430 0.53 35.61 7.40
C GLN A 430 1.43 35.28 6.20
N ILE A 431 1.12 35.83 5.02
CA ILE A 431 1.93 35.75 3.81
C ILE A 431 2.06 37.13 3.18
N HIS A 432 3.25 37.45 2.68
CA HIS A 432 3.52 38.67 1.93
C HIS A 432 3.30 38.41 0.44
N VAL A 433 2.23 38.96 -0.12
CA VAL A 433 1.94 38.86 -1.55
C VAL A 433 2.51 40.09 -2.26
N HIS A 434 3.29 39.87 -3.32
CA HIS A 434 3.91 40.95 -4.10
C HIS A 434 3.50 40.91 -5.57
N GLU A 435 3.66 42.04 -6.27
CA GLU A 435 3.21 42.24 -7.66
C GLU A 435 4.27 41.85 -8.72
N LEU A 436 5.46 41.40 -8.32
CA LEU A 436 6.46 40.88 -9.25
C LEU A 436 6.00 39.56 -9.88
N ASP A 437 6.52 39.23 -11.07
CA ASP A 437 6.14 38.02 -11.82
C ASP A 437 6.60 36.71 -11.15
N TYR A 438 7.69 36.78 -10.35
CA TYR A 438 8.31 35.65 -9.65
C TYR A 438 8.94 36.13 -8.33
N ASN A 439 9.31 35.18 -7.46
CA ASN A 439 9.97 35.46 -6.18
C ASN A 439 11.39 35.98 -6.41
N ASP A 440 11.55 37.29 -6.66
CA ASP A 440 12.85 37.91 -6.89
C ASP A 440 13.71 37.91 -5.61
N GLN A 441 14.90 37.31 -5.69
CA GLN A 441 15.76 37.07 -4.54
C GLN A 441 16.34 38.35 -3.93
N ALA A 442 16.60 39.38 -4.75
CA ALA A 442 17.09 40.67 -4.26
C ALA A 442 15.98 41.45 -3.55
N TYR A 443 14.75 41.41 -4.09
CA TYR A 443 13.57 41.97 -3.44
C TYR A 443 13.31 41.30 -2.08
N ILE A 444 13.30 39.96 -2.04
CA ILE A 444 13.09 39.19 -0.80
C ILE A 444 14.20 39.49 0.22
N PHE A 445 15.45 39.58 -0.21
CA PHE A 445 16.56 39.95 0.66
C PHE A 445 16.33 41.32 1.33
N GLU A 446 15.90 42.32 0.57
CA GLU A 446 15.69 43.68 1.08
C GLU A 446 14.53 43.73 2.09
N GLU A 447 13.42 43.05 1.81
CA GLU A 447 12.29 42.90 2.75
C GLU A 447 12.74 42.23 4.06
N LEU A 448 13.53 41.15 3.96
CA LEU A 448 14.09 40.46 5.13
C LEU A 448 15.07 41.34 5.89
N ARG A 449 15.92 42.09 5.19
CA ARG A 449 16.90 43.01 5.77
C ARG A 449 16.20 44.13 6.54
N GLN A 450 15.16 44.72 5.95
CA GLN A 450 14.35 45.73 6.62
C GLN A 450 13.69 45.15 7.87
N PHE A 451 13.02 44.00 7.75
CA PHE A 451 12.39 43.33 8.88
C PHE A 451 13.38 43.03 10.01
N MET A 452 14.56 42.49 9.69
CA MET A 452 15.61 42.23 10.68
C MET A 452 16.11 43.52 11.33
N SER A 453 16.32 44.60 10.56
CA SER A 453 16.76 45.89 11.10
C SER A 453 15.73 46.50 12.05
N GLU A 454 14.45 46.50 11.68
CA GLU A 454 13.36 47.05 12.50
C GLU A 454 13.20 46.32 13.83
N ASN A 455 13.39 44.99 13.80
CA ASN A 455 13.28 44.14 14.99
C ASN A 455 14.63 43.88 15.67
N LYS A 456 15.72 44.53 15.20
CA LYS A 456 17.09 44.34 15.71
C LYS A 456 17.49 42.85 15.80
N ILE A 457 17.19 42.09 14.75
CA ILE A 457 17.55 40.68 14.61
C ILE A 457 18.93 40.57 13.96
N LEU A 458 19.77 39.68 14.49
CA LEU A 458 21.05 39.30 13.91
C LEU A 458 20.99 37.82 13.47
N PRO A 459 21.10 37.51 12.16
CA PRO A 459 21.25 36.13 11.71
C PRO A 459 22.65 35.62 12.09
N VAL A 460 22.72 34.50 12.81
CA VAL A 460 24.00 33.89 13.22
C VAL A 460 24.41 32.71 12.34
N ALA A 461 23.45 32.10 11.65
CA ALA A 461 23.65 31.07 10.64
C ALA A 461 22.43 31.00 9.72
N VAL A 462 22.60 30.56 8.47
CA VAL A 462 21.54 30.39 7.49
C VAL A 462 21.65 29.02 6.82
N GLY A 463 20.70 28.12 7.05
CA GLY A 463 20.59 26.85 6.33
C GLY A 463 19.77 27.00 5.04
N TYR A 464 20.20 26.39 3.95
CA TYR A 464 19.50 26.49 2.66
C TYR A 464 19.73 25.29 1.74
N ASP A 465 18.82 25.06 0.79
CA ASP A 465 19.05 24.18 -0.36
C ASP A 465 19.76 24.90 -1.52
N ARG A 466 20.84 24.28 -2.03
CA ARG A 466 21.77 24.84 -3.03
C ARG A 466 21.16 25.17 -4.38
N TRP A 467 20.09 24.51 -4.79
CA TRP A 467 19.61 24.57 -6.17
C TRP A 467 19.05 25.94 -6.57
N ASN A 468 18.21 26.55 -5.72
CA ASN A 468 17.45 27.76 -6.07
C ASN A 468 17.90 29.02 -5.32
N SER A 469 18.84 28.95 -4.39
CA SER A 469 19.08 30.05 -3.43
C SER A 469 20.30 30.94 -3.73
N LYS A 470 20.92 30.82 -4.92
CA LYS A 470 22.29 31.33 -5.15
C LYS A 470 22.45 32.84 -4.95
N GLU A 471 21.49 33.65 -5.39
CA GLU A 471 21.60 35.11 -5.29
C GLU A 471 21.28 35.59 -3.87
N LEU A 472 20.20 35.08 -3.27
CA LEU A 472 19.84 35.39 -1.88
C LEU A 472 21.01 35.08 -0.92
N ILE A 473 21.63 33.92 -1.08
CA ILE A 473 22.76 33.48 -0.24
C ILE A 473 23.98 34.35 -0.45
N ARG A 474 24.27 34.76 -1.70
CA ARG A 474 25.34 35.72 -1.96
C ARG A 474 25.07 37.04 -1.24
N LEU A 475 23.86 37.58 -1.31
CA LEU A 475 23.49 38.84 -0.66
C LEU A 475 23.60 38.75 0.87
N PHE A 476 23.17 37.63 1.46
CA PHE A 476 23.37 37.36 2.88
C PHE A 476 24.85 37.33 3.26
N ASN A 477 25.67 36.60 2.51
CA ASN A 477 27.10 36.51 2.78
C ASN A 477 27.85 37.84 2.59
N ASP A 478 27.49 38.61 1.56
CA ASP A 478 28.07 39.92 1.28
C ASP A 478 27.76 40.93 2.40
N TYR A 479 26.58 40.82 3.05
CA TYR A 479 26.13 41.77 4.08
C TYR A 479 26.45 41.34 5.52
N TYR A 480 26.30 40.05 5.85
CA TYR A 480 26.43 39.52 7.21
C TYR A 480 27.71 38.68 7.42
N GLY A 481 28.52 38.48 6.37
CA GLY A 481 29.68 37.59 6.40
C GLY A 481 29.32 36.14 6.10
N ASP A 482 30.32 35.26 6.10
CA ASP A 482 30.18 33.86 5.70
C ASP A 482 29.40 33.02 6.74
N ILE A 483 28.08 33.16 6.74
CA ILE A 483 27.15 32.54 7.70
C ILE A 483 26.16 31.57 7.04
N CYS A 484 26.25 31.38 5.72
CA CYS A 484 25.34 30.52 4.97
C CYS A 484 25.91 29.11 4.78
N HIS A 485 25.09 28.10 5.05
CA HIS A 485 25.48 26.69 5.02
C HIS A 485 24.53 25.87 4.14
N ASP A 486 25.12 25.17 3.15
CA ASP A 486 24.41 24.22 2.28
C ASP A 486 23.88 23.04 3.08
N ILE A 487 22.57 22.79 2.98
CA ILE A 487 21.87 21.64 3.55
C ILE A 487 21.50 20.69 2.40
N PRO A 488 22.29 19.63 2.14
CA PRO A 488 22.03 18.76 1.01
C PRO A 488 20.69 18.04 1.16
N GLN A 489 19.82 18.12 0.15
CA GLN A 489 18.50 17.46 0.15
C GLN A 489 18.61 15.95 -0.17
N THR A 490 19.39 15.22 0.64
CA THR A 490 19.65 13.79 0.48
C THR A 490 19.13 13.00 1.68
N VAL A 491 18.85 11.70 1.49
CA VAL A 491 18.41 10.80 2.57
C VAL A 491 19.36 10.84 3.77
N LYS A 492 20.68 10.87 3.51
CA LYS A 492 21.71 10.92 4.56
C LYS A 492 21.63 12.19 5.42
N SER A 493 21.35 13.33 4.79
CA SER A 493 21.27 14.63 5.45
C SER A 493 19.96 14.79 6.21
N LEU A 494 18.83 14.39 5.61
CA LEU A 494 17.50 14.70 6.13
C LEU A 494 16.97 13.65 7.13
N SER A 495 17.39 12.39 7.01
CA SER A 495 16.70 11.29 7.69
C SER A 495 16.76 11.34 9.22
N ASN A 496 17.95 11.49 9.78
CA ASN A 496 18.09 11.56 11.23
C ASN A 496 17.53 12.89 11.79
N PRO A 497 17.84 14.07 11.22
CA PRO A 497 17.28 15.32 11.72
C PRO A 497 15.76 15.38 11.66
N LEU A 498 15.13 14.84 10.61
CA LEU A 498 13.66 14.80 10.50
C LEU A 498 13.03 13.97 11.63
N LYS A 499 13.63 12.81 11.97
CA LYS A 499 13.18 11.99 13.11
C LYS A 499 13.32 12.74 14.43
N VAL A 500 14.43 13.44 14.65
CA VAL A 500 14.67 14.25 15.86
C VAL A 500 13.70 15.43 15.94
N TYR A 501 13.47 16.12 14.82
CA TYR A 501 12.49 17.20 14.71
C TYR A 501 11.09 16.71 15.11
N LYS A 502 10.67 15.55 14.59
CA LYS A 502 9.38 14.93 14.93
C LYS A 502 9.28 14.60 16.41
N GLU A 503 10.29 13.99 17.02
CA GLU A 503 10.29 13.71 18.46
C GLU A 503 10.21 14.99 19.30
N LYS A 504 10.89 16.07 18.89
CA LYS A 504 10.76 17.38 19.55
C LYS A 504 9.35 17.97 19.36
N ALA A 505 8.74 17.84 18.19
CA ALA A 505 7.37 18.31 17.95
C ALA A 505 6.37 17.59 18.86
N LYS A 506 6.52 16.27 18.98
CA LYS A 506 5.74 15.42 19.90
C LYS A 506 5.89 15.81 21.36
N MET A 507 7.09 16.20 21.78
CA MET A 507 7.38 16.66 23.15
C MET A 507 6.96 18.13 23.42
N GLY A 508 6.37 18.82 22.45
CA GLY A 508 6.02 20.23 22.60
C GLY A 508 7.20 21.18 22.65
N LYS A 509 8.25 20.85 21.90
CA LYS A 509 9.51 21.61 21.81
C LYS A 509 9.74 22.27 20.44
N ILE A 510 8.91 22.00 19.43
CA ILE A 510 8.86 22.76 18.17
C ILE A 510 7.70 23.72 18.30
N ILE A 511 8.00 25.03 18.31
CA ILE A 511 7.04 26.06 18.71
C ILE A 511 6.90 27.11 17.60
N PHE A 512 5.67 27.38 17.15
CA PHE A 512 5.33 28.46 16.23
C PHE A 512 3.85 28.85 16.36
N ASP A 513 3.55 30.12 16.11
CA ASP A 513 2.17 30.62 15.94
C ASP A 513 1.96 31.03 14.49
N ASP A 514 1.61 30.06 13.65
CA ASP A 514 1.54 30.26 12.21
C ASP A 514 0.59 29.24 11.55
N PRO A 515 -0.59 29.68 11.06
CA PRO A 515 -1.55 28.81 10.39
C PRO A 515 -1.03 28.26 9.05
N VAL A 516 -0.12 28.97 8.37
CA VAL A 516 0.51 28.51 7.13
C VAL A 516 1.48 27.37 7.47
N ALA A 517 2.30 27.54 8.50
CA ALA A 517 3.20 26.47 8.98
C ALA A 517 2.39 25.25 9.45
N THR A 518 1.28 25.45 10.16
CA THR A 518 0.38 24.38 10.60
C THR A 518 -0.15 23.58 9.41
N TRP A 519 -0.60 24.27 8.36
CA TRP A 519 -1.04 23.63 7.12
C TRP A 519 0.11 22.89 6.42
N ASN A 520 1.30 23.47 6.35
CA ASN A 520 2.48 22.84 5.75
C ASN A 520 2.84 21.53 6.46
N HIS A 521 2.86 21.50 7.80
CA HIS A 521 3.10 20.27 8.58
C HIS A 521 2.06 19.19 8.28
N ALA A 522 0.78 19.56 8.18
CA ALA A 522 -0.29 18.62 7.85
C ALA A 522 -0.15 18.01 6.43
N ASN A 523 0.55 18.71 5.53
CA ASN A 523 0.82 18.25 4.17
C ASN A 523 2.06 17.37 4.06
N VAL A 524 2.95 17.37 5.07
CA VAL A 524 4.19 16.58 5.02
C VAL A 524 3.87 15.10 4.86
N ARG A 525 4.47 14.52 3.82
CA ARG A 525 4.53 13.08 3.56
C ARG A 525 5.98 12.66 3.49
N VAL A 526 6.26 11.45 3.95
CA VAL A 526 7.61 10.91 3.98
C VAL A 526 7.72 9.65 3.15
N LYS A 527 8.88 9.47 2.51
CA LYS A 527 9.28 8.19 1.93
C LYS A 527 10.12 7.43 2.95
N ILE A 528 9.80 6.15 3.13
CA ILE A 528 10.56 5.22 3.95
C ILE A 528 11.28 4.25 3.02
N ASP A 529 12.61 4.15 3.13
CA ASP A 529 13.38 3.18 2.36
C ASP A 529 13.50 1.83 3.09
N ALA A 530 14.11 0.84 2.43
CA ALA A 530 14.30 -0.51 2.98
C ALA A 530 15.14 -0.55 4.28
N ASN A 531 15.89 0.52 4.58
CA ASN A 531 16.73 0.65 5.76
C ASN A 531 16.05 1.49 6.85
N ASN A 532 14.74 1.76 6.73
CA ASN A 532 13.96 2.61 7.63
C ASN A 532 14.48 4.07 7.70
N ASN A 533 15.16 4.57 6.67
CA ASN A 533 15.40 6.01 6.55
C ASN A 533 14.10 6.72 6.17
N VAL A 534 13.90 7.92 6.71
CA VAL A 534 12.67 8.69 6.53
C VAL A 534 13.04 10.03 5.94
N PHE A 535 12.47 10.44 4.81
CA PHE A 535 12.76 11.75 4.23
C PHE A 535 11.52 12.37 3.59
N PRO A 536 11.40 13.72 3.56
CA PRO A 536 10.24 14.38 2.99
C PRO A 536 10.09 14.03 1.51
N ASN A 537 8.86 13.78 1.06
CA ASN A 537 8.54 13.52 -0.34
C ASN A 537 7.68 14.67 -0.90
N LYS A 538 8.33 15.66 -1.52
CA LYS A 538 7.67 16.84 -2.11
C LYS A 538 6.67 16.46 -3.21
N GLU A 539 6.98 15.48 -4.07
CA GLU A 539 6.10 15.06 -5.18
C GLU A 539 4.76 14.48 -4.73
N LYS A 540 4.73 13.91 -3.52
CA LYS A 540 3.54 13.23 -2.97
C LYS A 540 2.94 13.95 -1.77
N ALA A 541 3.41 15.15 -1.47
CA ALA A 541 2.75 16.00 -0.50
C ALA A 541 1.33 16.34 -1.00
N LYS A 542 0.36 16.40 -0.08
CA LYS A 542 -1.03 16.73 -0.45
C LYS A 542 -1.11 18.11 -1.11
N GLU A 543 -0.29 19.02 -0.60
CA GLU A 543 -0.15 20.42 -0.96
C GLU A 543 1.26 20.90 -0.54
N LYS A 544 1.51 22.21 -0.59
CA LYS A 544 2.80 22.85 -0.26
C LYS A 544 3.34 22.49 1.14
N ILE A 545 4.67 22.35 1.24
CA ILE A 545 5.42 22.09 2.48
C ILE A 545 6.59 23.05 2.69
N ASP A 546 6.64 24.16 1.94
CA ASP A 546 7.78 25.07 1.86
C ASP A 546 8.15 25.69 3.22
N VAL A 547 7.14 26.02 4.05
CA VAL A 547 7.38 26.56 5.40
C VAL A 547 7.97 25.50 6.33
N PHE A 548 7.53 24.25 6.19
CA PHE A 548 8.12 23.15 6.96
C PHE A 548 9.57 22.89 6.52
N ALA A 549 9.84 22.92 5.22
CA ALA A 549 11.19 22.75 4.67
C ALA A 549 12.14 23.83 5.18
N SER A 550 11.74 25.10 5.16
CA SER A 550 12.56 26.20 5.70
C SER A 550 12.82 26.05 7.21
N GLN A 551 11.84 25.57 7.98
CA GLN A 551 12.05 25.29 9.42
C GLN A 551 13.01 24.11 9.64
N LEU A 552 12.91 23.07 8.81
CA LEU A 552 13.79 21.91 8.87
C LEU A 552 15.23 22.29 8.50
N ASP A 553 15.43 23.16 7.50
CA ASP A 553 16.76 23.65 7.14
C ASP A 553 17.40 24.47 8.26
N ALA A 554 16.64 25.35 8.92
CA ALA A 554 17.10 26.07 10.11
C ALA A 554 17.49 25.10 11.25
N PHE A 555 16.66 24.07 11.45
CA PHE A 555 16.89 23.04 12.46
C PHE A 555 18.18 22.26 12.18
N ILE A 556 18.35 21.78 10.94
CA ILE A 556 19.54 21.02 10.54
C ILE A 556 20.79 21.89 10.63
N CYS A 557 20.71 23.15 10.18
CA CYS A 557 21.81 24.09 10.29
C CYS A 557 22.28 24.23 11.74
N TYR A 558 21.35 24.48 12.66
CA TYR A 558 21.71 24.57 14.08
C TYR A 558 22.29 23.26 14.62
N GLU A 559 21.69 22.10 14.33
CA GLU A 559 22.18 20.83 14.87
C GLU A 559 23.55 20.44 14.30
N ASN A 560 23.87 20.81 13.05
CA ASN A 560 25.19 20.59 12.44
C ASN A 560 26.29 21.47 13.05
N PHE A 561 25.96 22.69 13.49
CA PHE A 561 26.90 23.67 14.02
C PHE A 561 26.63 24.01 15.49
N LYS A 562 26.02 23.09 16.23
CA LYS A 562 25.50 23.32 17.57
C LYS A 562 26.57 23.78 18.57
N GLU A 563 27.77 23.20 18.47
CA GLU A 563 28.90 23.54 19.33
C GLU A 563 29.29 25.01 19.15
N ASP A 564 29.37 25.48 17.91
CA ASP A 564 29.74 26.86 17.57
C ASP A 564 28.62 27.86 17.86
N LEU A 565 27.36 27.46 17.67
CA LEU A 565 26.20 28.35 17.77
C LEU A 565 25.64 28.47 19.19
N SER A 566 25.92 27.52 20.08
CA SER A 566 25.38 27.48 21.46
C SER A 566 25.59 28.78 22.23
N TYR A 567 26.79 29.37 22.12
CA TYR A 567 27.17 30.65 22.75
C TYR A 567 26.19 31.81 22.47
N TYR A 568 25.51 31.80 21.32
CA TYR A 568 24.59 32.88 20.97
C TYR A 568 23.26 32.83 21.74
N PHE A 569 22.89 31.64 22.21
CA PHE A 569 21.59 31.32 22.81
C PHE A 569 21.66 31.04 24.32
N ASP A 570 22.87 30.96 24.88
CA ASP A 570 23.13 31.11 26.32
C ASP A 570 22.99 32.60 26.75
#